data_AF-A0A7Y2F271-F1
#
_entry.id   AF-A0A7Y2F271-F1
#
_cell.length_a   1.000
_cell.length_b   1.000
_cell.length_c   1.000
_cell.angle_alpha   90.00
_cell.angle_beta   90.00
_cell.angle_gamma   90.00
#
_symmetry.space_group_name_H-M   'P 1'
#
loop_
_entity.id
_entity.type
_entity.pdbx_description
1 polymer ?
#
loop_
_entity_poly.entity_id
_entity_poly.type
_entity_poly.pdbx_seq_one_letter_code
_entity_poly.pdbx_strand_id
1 'polypeptide(L)'
;MKNLGIIVLIASICISFGFYPIDGYERSQISRLIPIANAVEQGEKYTRIPFGAFGSLDDIELNLINQQQQDLEDILTEDEEFSRQIKQITPGGAYSLAVLDMSDPNDLKYAAHRENVGYQPGSVGKIAVLNALFYEMAKIYPDDFEARIALLCNKRVKSGIWGVGDHHTVPIYDAEKDQLTKRQVIASDEFTLFEWADHMVSVSNNGAASVLYREAMLMSAFGMDYPRLTEEEAQTYFEETPRDSLTLYANRVVNEPLREIGITEDDWRLGGVFTNGPDRYVGRMGGSIGTPKGLMKYLVQLEQGKVIDSASSLEMKRLLYLTDRRIRYAKSPRLDSARVYFKSGSFYSCDRSKPTPCGEYAGNRFNYMNSVITVEHPDGKKYLVCLMTNVLSKNSAGAHMYLASKIDRVIVEN
;
A
#
# COMPACT_ATOMS: atom_id res chain seq x y z
N MET A 1 -23.29 -52.75 -41.09
CA MET A 1 -23.55 -51.35 -40.72
C MET A 1 -23.76 -51.29 -39.22
N LYS A 2 -22.72 -50.89 -38.49
CA LYS A 2 -22.70 -50.83 -37.01
C LYS A 2 -23.23 -49.47 -36.59
N ASN A 3 -24.40 -49.42 -35.94
CA ASN A 3 -24.87 -48.22 -35.26
C ASN A 3 -24.31 -48.21 -33.84
N LEU A 4 -23.43 -47.24 -33.61
CA LEU A 4 -22.66 -47.02 -32.40
C LEU A 4 -23.56 -46.37 -31.34
N GLY A 5 -23.58 -46.96 -30.15
CA GLY A 5 -24.26 -46.43 -28.98
C GLY A 5 -23.63 -45.13 -28.48
N ILE A 6 -24.49 -44.30 -27.92
CA ILE A 6 -24.28 -42.97 -27.35
C ILE A 6 -23.24 -43.01 -26.22
N ILE A 7 -22.23 -42.14 -26.30
CA ILE A 7 -21.60 -41.52 -25.13
C ILE A 7 -21.59 -40.02 -25.40
N VAL A 8 -22.55 -39.32 -24.81
CA VAL A 8 -22.50 -37.87 -24.62
C VAL A 8 -21.47 -37.62 -23.52
N LEU A 9 -20.25 -37.24 -23.90
CA LEU A 9 -19.29 -36.66 -22.97
C LEU A 9 -19.51 -35.15 -22.98
N ILE A 10 -20.30 -34.64 -22.03
CA ILE A 10 -20.27 -33.22 -21.68
C ILE A 10 -18.92 -32.99 -21.03
N ALA A 11 -17.94 -32.57 -21.84
CA ALA A 11 -16.71 -32.00 -21.34
C ALA A 11 -17.03 -30.55 -20.94
N SER A 12 -17.44 -30.35 -19.68
CA SER A 12 -17.38 -29.05 -19.03
C SER A 12 -15.90 -28.72 -18.81
N ILE A 13 -15.23 -28.30 -19.87
CA ILE A 13 -13.95 -27.61 -19.78
C ILE A 13 -14.29 -26.19 -19.34
N CYS A 14 -14.39 -25.99 -18.02
CA CYS A 14 -14.16 -24.67 -17.46
C CYS A 14 -12.64 -24.48 -17.47
N ILE A 15 -12.07 -23.96 -18.57
CA ILE A 15 -10.79 -23.29 -18.46
C ILE A 15 -11.08 -21.98 -17.75
N SER A 16 -10.82 -21.95 -16.45
CA SER A 16 -10.72 -20.70 -15.72
C SER A 16 -9.39 -20.07 -16.13
N PHE A 17 -9.43 -19.12 -17.05
CA PHE A 17 -8.36 -18.16 -17.25
C PHE A 17 -8.61 -17.00 -16.27
N GLY A 18 -7.64 -16.71 -15.40
CA GLY A 18 -7.67 -15.54 -14.52
C GLY A 18 -6.47 -15.58 -13.56
N PHE A 19 -5.59 -14.58 -13.57
CA PHE A 19 -4.31 -14.60 -12.86
C PHE A 19 -3.90 -13.28 -12.16
N TYR A 20 -4.73 -12.28 -11.91
CA TYR A 20 -4.20 -10.96 -11.49
C TYR A 20 -4.11 -10.58 -10.02
N PRO A 21 -3.27 -11.21 -9.23
CA PRO A 21 -1.83 -10.99 -9.16
C PRO A 21 -0.97 -11.08 -10.41
N ILE A 22 -0.15 -12.10 -10.62
CA ILE A 22 1.01 -12.04 -11.53
C ILE A 22 0.71 -11.71 -13.01
N ASP A 23 -0.48 -11.96 -13.55
CA ASP A 23 -0.87 -11.53 -14.92
C ASP A 23 -1.24 -10.02 -15.00
N GLY A 24 -0.87 -9.26 -13.97
CA GLY A 24 -1.10 -7.83 -13.76
C GLY A 24 -0.97 -6.91 -14.97
N TYR A 25 -0.25 -7.40 -15.95
CA TYR A 25 0.26 -6.65 -17.07
C TYR A 25 -0.83 -6.12 -17.99
N GLU A 26 -1.85 -6.91 -18.36
CA GLU A 26 -2.82 -6.48 -19.38
C GLU A 26 -3.59 -5.22 -18.97
N ARG A 27 -3.99 -5.13 -17.69
CA ARG A 27 -4.70 -3.96 -17.16
C ARG A 27 -3.78 -2.80 -16.80
N SER A 28 -2.62 -3.07 -16.19
CA SER A 28 -1.77 -2.00 -15.63
C SER A 28 -0.65 -1.53 -16.55
N GLN A 29 -0.28 -2.34 -17.54
CA GLN A 29 0.89 -2.15 -18.40
C GLN A 29 2.21 -2.02 -17.60
N ILE A 30 2.26 -2.55 -16.37
CA ILE A 30 3.47 -2.56 -15.53
C ILE A 30 4.45 -3.60 -16.08
N SER A 31 5.47 -3.12 -16.78
CA SER A 31 6.44 -3.94 -17.55
C SER A 31 7.12 -5.04 -16.74
N ARG A 32 7.44 -4.81 -15.46
CA ARG A 32 8.12 -5.82 -14.61
C ARG A 32 7.32 -7.09 -14.37
N LEU A 33 6.01 -7.09 -14.66
CA LEU A 33 5.13 -8.23 -14.47
C LEU A 33 5.23 -9.22 -15.63
N ILE A 34 5.61 -8.77 -16.83
CA ILE A 34 5.78 -9.59 -18.04
C ILE A 34 6.59 -10.88 -17.77
N PRO A 35 7.85 -10.82 -17.27
CA PRO A 35 8.62 -12.04 -17.07
C PRO A 35 8.02 -12.98 -16.02
N ILE A 36 7.22 -12.46 -15.09
CA ILE A 36 6.55 -13.26 -14.07
C ILE A 36 5.33 -13.97 -14.69
N ALA A 37 4.52 -13.24 -15.46
CA ALA A 37 3.39 -13.78 -16.19
C ALA A 37 3.83 -14.88 -17.17
N ASN A 38 4.87 -14.62 -17.97
CA ASN A 38 5.42 -15.59 -18.92
C ASN A 38 5.90 -16.87 -18.23
N ALA A 39 6.63 -16.75 -17.11
CA ALA A 39 7.10 -17.91 -16.36
C ALA A 39 5.94 -18.75 -15.81
N VAL A 40 4.88 -18.11 -15.30
CA VAL A 40 3.69 -18.80 -14.79
C VAL A 40 2.91 -19.48 -15.93
N GLU A 41 2.71 -18.80 -17.05
CA GLU A 41 2.01 -19.35 -18.22
C GLU A 41 2.72 -20.58 -18.79
N GLN A 42 4.06 -20.57 -18.81
CA GLN A 42 4.88 -21.69 -19.27
C GLN A 42 4.95 -22.85 -18.26
N GLY A 43 4.29 -22.72 -17.10
CA GLY A 43 4.32 -23.71 -16.02
C GLY A 43 5.68 -23.79 -15.32
N GLU A 44 6.54 -22.76 -15.49
CA GLU A 44 7.81 -22.69 -14.81
C GLU A 44 7.61 -22.44 -13.32
N LYS A 45 8.42 -23.09 -12.49
CA LYS A 45 8.35 -22.91 -11.06
C LYS A 45 8.92 -21.54 -10.65
N TYR A 46 8.05 -20.57 -10.44
CA TYR A 46 8.45 -19.28 -9.89
C TYR A 46 8.55 -19.35 -8.35
N THR A 47 9.76 -19.33 -7.78
CA THR A 47 9.99 -19.52 -6.33
C THR A 47 10.30 -18.25 -5.55
N ARG A 48 10.25 -17.09 -6.21
CA ARG A 48 10.66 -15.81 -5.61
C ARG A 48 9.61 -15.18 -4.71
N ILE A 49 8.35 -15.64 -4.81
CA ILE A 49 7.23 -15.16 -4.00
C ILE A 49 6.49 -16.35 -3.36
N PRO A 50 5.84 -16.16 -2.21
CA PRO A 50 5.10 -17.23 -1.52
C PRO A 50 3.81 -17.62 -2.26
N PHE A 51 3.21 -18.75 -1.89
CA PHE A 51 2.04 -19.31 -2.58
C PHE A 51 0.85 -18.35 -2.65
N GLY A 52 0.51 -17.70 -1.53
CA GLY A 52 -0.56 -16.72 -1.49
C GLY A 52 -0.22 -15.40 -2.19
N ALA A 53 0.94 -15.28 -2.86
CA ALA A 53 1.26 -14.18 -3.77
C ALA A 53 0.86 -14.47 -5.24
N PHE A 54 0.32 -15.67 -5.53
CA PHE A 54 -0.13 -16.11 -6.87
C PHE A 54 -1.65 -15.98 -7.11
N GLY A 55 -2.42 -15.26 -6.28
CA GLY A 55 -3.86 -15.06 -6.52
C GLY A 55 -4.16 -14.41 -7.89
N SER A 56 -5.43 -14.19 -8.21
CA SER A 56 -5.89 -13.43 -9.39
C SER A 56 -6.59 -12.07 -9.11
N LEU A 57 -6.94 -11.22 -10.12
CA LEU A 57 -7.59 -9.89 -9.87
C LEU A 57 -8.94 -10.13 -9.30
N ASP A 58 -9.52 -11.19 -9.83
CA ASP A 58 -10.81 -11.69 -9.51
C ASP A 58 -10.77 -12.34 -8.12
N ASP A 59 -9.60 -12.82 -7.66
CA ASP A 59 -9.42 -13.25 -6.27
C ASP A 59 -9.28 -12.07 -5.29
N ILE A 60 -8.99 -10.87 -5.77
CA ILE A 60 -8.90 -9.67 -4.95
C ILE A 60 -10.25 -8.96 -4.93
N GLU A 61 -10.90 -8.99 -3.78
CA GLU A 61 -12.21 -8.38 -3.56
C GLU A 61 -12.20 -7.45 -2.34
N LEU A 62 -13.23 -6.62 -2.19
CA LEU A 62 -13.45 -5.82 -0.99
C LEU A 62 -14.36 -6.59 -0.03
N ASN A 63 -13.94 -6.79 1.22
CA ASN A 63 -14.61 -7.74 2.11
C ASN A 63 -15.78 -7.15 2.90
N LEU A 64 -15.92 -5.83 2.95
CA LEU A 64 -16.90 -5.13 3.78
C LEU A 64 -17.88 -4.29 2.95
N ILE A 65 -18.04 -4.56 1.65
CA ILE A 65 -19.02 -3.86 0.78
C ILE A 65 -20.42 -3.91 1.39
N ASN A 66 -20.84 -5.07 1.91
CA ASN A 66 -22.17 -5.22 2.51
C ASN A 66 -22.32 -4.47 3.84
N GLN A 67 -21.21 -4.05 4.46
CA GLN A 67 -21.19 -3.20 5.65
C GLN A 67 -20.98 -1.72 5.32
N GLN A 68 -21.21 -1.30 4.07
CA GLN A 68 -21.09 0.11 3.66
C GLN A 68 -21.99 1.07 4.45
N GLN A 69 -23.07 0.65 5.08
CA GLN A 69 -23.91 1.58 5.84
C GLN A 69 -23.55 1.61 7.33
N GLN A 70 -22.69 0.71 7.79
CA GLN A 70 -22.29 0.65 9.19
C GLN A 70 -21.34 1.81 9.52
N ASP A 71 -21.57 2.42 10.68
CA ASP A 71 -20.73 3.49 11.21
C ASP A 71 -19.35 2.94 11.60
N LEU A 72 -18.32 3.73 11.36
CA LEU A 72 -16.94 3.33 11.61
C LEU A 72 -16.65 3.18 13.10
N GLU A 73 -17.22 4.02 13.96
CA GLU A 73 -17.01 3.91 15.42
C GLU A 73 -17.74 2.67 15.99
N ASP A 74 -18.84 2.23 15.37
CA ASP A 74 -19.50 0.97 15.74
C ASP A 74 -18.62 -0.24 15.38
N ILE A 75 -18.01 -0.25 14.18
CA ILE A 75 -17.07 -1.31 13.77
C ILE A 75 -15.84 -1.36 14.68
N LEU A 76 -15.35 -0.19 15.12
CA LEU A 76 -14.15 -0.07 15.94
C LEU A 76 -14.44 -0.10 17.44
N THR A 77 -15.51 -0.79 17.84
CA THR A 77 -15.81 -1.09 19.25
C THR A 77 -15.18 -2.42 19.65
N GLU A 78 -14.36 -2.40 20.71
CA GLU A 78 -13.62 -3.58 21.18
C GLU A 78 -14.57 -4.75 21.56
N ASP A 79 -14.34 -5.92 20.99
CA ASP A 79 -14.92 -7.19 21.44
C ASP A 79 -14.14 -7.70 22.67
N GLU A 80 -14.83 -7.99 23.76
CA GLU A 80 -14.20 -8.26 25.07
C GLU A 80 -13.28 -9.49 25.03
N GLU A 81 -13.76 -10.59 24.44
CA GLU A 81 -13.04 -11.86 24.41
C GLU A 81 -11.86 -11.80 23.43
N PHE A 82 -12.07 -11.27 22.23
CA PHE A 82 -11.01 -11.09 21.24
C PHE A 82 -9.94 -10.13 21.75
N SER A 83 -10.34 -9.01 22.38
CA SER A 83 -9.42 -8.04 22.99
C SER A 83 -8.59 -8.67 24.11
N ARG A 84 -9.18 -9.54 24.94
CA ARG A 84 -8.44 -10.28 25.95
C ARG A 84 -7.35 -11.17 25.34
N GLN A 85 -7.66 -11.87 24.25
CA GLN A 85 -6.71 -12.78 23.59
C GLN A 85 -5.57 -12.00 22.89
N ILE A 86 -5.90 -10.93 22.17
CA ILE A 86 -4.90 -10.05 21.53
C ILE A 86 -4.00 -9.40 22.60
N LYS A 87 -4.57 -8.96 23.72
CA LYS A 87 -3.80 -8.39 24.84
C LYS A 87 -2.81 -9.39 25.44
N GLN A 88 -3.16 -10.67 25.54
CA GLN A 88 -2.27 -11.70 26.08
C GLN A 88 -1.01 -11.93 25.24
N ILE A 89 -1.10 -11.79 23.91
CA ILE A 89 0.05 -11.96 23.00
C ILE A 89 0.83 -10.67 22.77
N THR A 90 0.23 -9.51 23.06
CA THR A 90 0.82 -8.18 22.83
C THR A 90 1.97 -7.92 23.82
N PRO A 91 3.20 -7.68 23.34
CA PRO A 91 4.31 -7.36 24.22
C PRO A 91 4.08 -6.03 24.96
N GLY A 92 4.55 -5.95 26.20
CA GLY A 92 4.61 -4.68 26.93
C GLY A 92 5.59 -3.68 26.30
N GLY A 93 5.50 -2.41 26.71
CA GLY A 93 6.38 -1.34 26.24
C GLY A 93 5.79 -0.58 25.04
N ALA A 94 6.65 -0.13 24.12
CA ALA A 94 6.28 0.78 23.02
C ALA A 94 5.68 0.06 21.80
N TYR A 95 4.73 -0.85 22.04
CA TYR A 95 3.88 -1.47 21.02
C TYR A 95 2.50 -0.81 21.05
N SER A 96 1.96 -0.50 19.88
CA SER A 96 0.57 -0.10 19.71
C SER A 96 -0.01 -0.81 18.50
N LEU A 97 -1.23 -1.30 18.62
CA LEU A 97 -1.89 -2.03 17.54
C LEU A 97 -3.40 -1.86 17.56
N ALA A 98 -3.98 -2.10 16.40
CA ALA A 98 -5.40 -2.29 16.16
C ALA A 98 -5.54 -3.53 15.26
N VAL A 99 -6.46 -4.44 15.59
CA VAL A 99 -6.72 -5.68 14.87
C VAL A 99 -8.23 -5.80 14.67
N LEU A 100 -8.64 -6.09 13.45
CA LEU A 100 -10.03 -6.38 13.12
C LEU A 100 -10.10 -7.76 12.49
N ASP A 101 -10.74 -8.72 13.15
CA ASP A 101 -11.18 -9.95 12.51
C ASP A 101 -12.42 -9.64 11.67
N MET A 102 -12.31 -9.89 10.37
CA MET A 102 -13.38 -9.68 9.38
C MET A 102 -13.71 -10.97 8.65
N SER A 103 -13.40 -12.13 9.26
CA SER A 103 -13.71 -13.45 8.69
C SER A 103 -15.21 -13.63 8.47
N ASP A 104 -16.04 -13.13 9.38
CA ASP A 104 -17.48 -12.94 9.17
C ASP A 104 -17.78 -11.44 9.07
N PRO A 105 -18.19 -10.92 7.90
CA PRO A 105 -18.50 -9.51 7.75
C PRO A 105 -19.72 -9.05 8.56
N ASN A 106 -20.53 -9.96 9.12
CA ASN A 106 -21.68 -9.61 9.97
C ASN A 106 -21.36 -9.73 11.47
N ASP A 107 -20.20 -10.28 11.85
CA ASP A 107 -19.73 -10.45 13.23
C ASP A 107 -18.26 -10.03 13.32
N LEU A 108 -18.03 -8.73 13.11
CA LEU A 108 -16.69 -8.14 13.15
C LEU A 108 -16.17 -8.10 14.59
N LYS A 109 -14.92 -8.52 14.81
CA LYS A 109 -14.30 -8.49 16.14
C LYS A 109 -13.11 -7.56 16.14
N TYR A 110 -13.21 -6.48 16.91
CA TYR A 110 -12.17 -5.48 17.02
C TYR A 110 -11.40 -5.63 18.33
N ALA A 111 -10.09 -5.42 18.27
CA ALA A 111 -9.22 -5.37 19.43
C ALA A 111 -8.13 -4.31 19.25
N ALA A 112 -7.87 -3.55 20.31
CA ALA A 112 -6.90 -2.49 20.28
C ALA A 112 -5.94 -2.52 21.47
N HIS A 113 -4.75 -1.97 21.27
CA HIS A 113 -3.79 -1.68 22.33
C HIS A 113 -3.08 -0.38 22.02
N ARG A 114 -3.30 0.64 22.87
CA ARG A 114 -2.66 1.97 22.72
C ARG A 114 -2.89 2.59 21.32
N GLU A 115 -4.04 2.31 20.73
CA GLU A 115 -4.36 2.63 19.33
C GLU A 115 -4.35 4.13 18.97
N ASN A 116 -4.45 5.02 19.97
CA ASN A 116 -4.44 6.48 19.79
C ASN A 116 -3.03 7.08 19.93
N VAL A 117 -1.99 6.27 20.17
CA VAL A 117 -0.62 6.76 20.24
C VAL A 117 -0.11 7.06 18.83
N GLY A 118 0.34 8.30 18.63
CA GLY A 118 0.92 8.75 17.37
C GLY A 118 2.39 8.36 17.20
N TYR A 119 2.74 7.94 15.99
CA TYR A 119 4.08 7.56 15.57
C TYR A 119 4.42 8.25 14.25
N GLN A 120 5.71 8.38 13.95
CA GLN A 120 6.16 8.73 12.59
C GLN A 120 5.84 7.54 11.66
N PRO A 121 4.93 7.66 10.67
CA PRO A 121 4.47 6.52 9.86
C PRO A 121 5.54 5.97 8.92
N GLY A 122 6.57 6.76 8.57
CA GLY A 122 7.56 6.37 7.57
C GLY A 122 6.87 6.01 6.25
N SER A 123 7.31 4.91 5.61
CA SER A 123 6.74 4.50 4.31
C SER A 123 5.31 3.96 4.35
N VAL A 124 4.70 3.71 5.52
CA VAL A 124 3.24 3.49 5.60
C VAL A 124 2.50 4.74 5.11
N GLY A 125 3.07 5.92 5.34
CA GLY A 125 2.51 7.19 4.90
C GLY A 125 2.32 7.30 3.38
N LYS A 126 3.02 6.49 2.56
CA LYS A 126 2.84 6.47 1.10
C LYS A 126 1.42 6.09 0.67
N ILE A 127 0.65 5.42 1.53
CA ILE A 127 -0.76 5.15 1.27
C ILE A 127 -1.56 6.44 1.16
N ALA A 128 -1.20 7.51 1.89
CA ALA A 128 -1.86 8.81 1.73
C ALA A 128 -1.57 9.43 0.35
N VAL A 129 -0.37 9.23 -0.20
CA VAL A 129 -0.04 9.66 -1.58
C VAL A 129 -0.84 8.83 -2.60
N LEU A 130 -0.94 7.52 -2.39
CA LEU A 130 -1.77 6.65 -3.22
C LEU A 130 -3.25 7.10 -3.19
N ASN A 131 -3.77 7.41 -2.01
CA ASN A 131 -5.12 7.94 -1.84
C ASN A 131 -5.30 9.26 -2.61
N ALA A 132 -4.39 10.22 -2.42
CA ALA A 132 -4.45 11.51 -3.11
C ALA A 132 -4.39 11.38 -4.63
N LEU A 133 -3.57 10.45 -5.16
CA LEU A 133 -3.51 10.15 -6.60
C LEU A 133 -4.89 9.72 -7.13
N PHE A 134 -5.51 8.72 -6.50
CA PHE A 134 -6.83 8.24 -6.92
C PHE A 134 -7.93 9.28 -6.69
N TYR A 135 -7.84 10.06 -5.62
CA TYR A 135 -8.79 11.10 -5.28
C TYR A 135 -8.80 12.20 -6.35
N GLU A 136 -7.63 12.68 -6.76
CA GLU A 136 -7.54 13.71 -7.80
C GLU A 136 -7.93 13.15 -9.18
N MET A 137 -7.61 11.89 -9.50
CA MET A 137 -8.14 11.25 -10.71
C MET A 137 -9.66 11.13 -10.71
N ALA A 138 -10.28 10.89 -9.55
CA ALA A 138 -11.74 10.85 -9.43
C ALA A 138 -12.36 12.24 -9.62
N LYS A 139 -11.65 13.33 -9.30
CA LYS A 139 -12.10 14.69 -9.64
C LYS A 139 -11.98 15.01 -11.13
N ILE A 140 -10.98 14.46 -11.80
CA ILE A 140 -10.80 14.60 -13.26
C ILE A 140 -11.82 13.73 -14.03
N TYR A 141 -12.04 12.49 -13.58
CA TYR A 141 -12.93 11.53 -14.25
C TYR A 141 -13.95 10.96 -13.24
N PRO A 142 -14.97 11.72 -12.81
CA PRO A 142 -15.87 11.33 -11.71
C PRO A 142 -16.67 10.06 -11.99
N ASP A 143 -17.13 9.86 -13.22
CA ASP A 143 -18.00 8.73 -13.57
C ASP A 143 -17.34 7.73 -14.53
N ASP A 144 -16.04 7.86 -14.78
CA ASP A 144 -15.31 7.04 -15.74
C ASP A 144 -14.04 6.46 -15.11
N PHE A 145 -14.19 5.32 -14.45
CA PHE A 145 -13.08 4.63 -13.82
C PHE A 145 -12.07 4.09 -14.85
N GLU A 146 -12.52 3.67 -16.02
CA GLU A 146 -11.64 3.17 -17.07
C GLU A 146 -10.79 4.30 -17.68
N ALA A 147 -11.29 5.53 -17.74
CA ALA A 147 -10.46 6.70 -18.06
C ALA A 147 -9.37 6.96 -17.00
N ARG A 148 -9.63 6.70 -15.71
CA ARG A 148 -8.61 6.80 -14.65
C ARG A 148 -7.53 5.72 -14.86
N ILE A 149 -7.92 4.49 -15.15
CA ILE A 149 -6.99 3.40 -15.49
C ILE A 149 -6.19 3.76 -16.75
N ALA A 150 -6.84 4.27 -17.80
CA ALA A 150 -6.17 4.71 -19.01
C ALA A 150 -5.17 5.85 -18.74
N LEU A 151 -5.49 6.79 -17.85
CA LEU A 151 -4.55 7.83 -17.44
C LEU A 151 -3.32 7.20 -16.76
N LEU A 152 -3.52 6.24 -15.85
CA LEU A 152 -2.44 5.56 -15.16
C LEU A 152 -1.50 4.80 -16.11
N CYS A 153 -2.06 4.14 -17.13
CA CYS A 153 -1.32 3.38 -18.13
C CYS A 153 -0.57 4.28 -19.12
N ASN A 154 -1.18 5.39 -19.55
CA ASN A 154 -0.68 6.14 -20.71
C ASN A 154 0.15 7.38 -20.34
N LYS A 155 -0.12 8.02 -19.20
CA LYS A 155 0.65 9.20 -18.78
C LYS A 155 2.03 8.77 -18.32
N ARG A 156 3.06 9.13 -19.11
CA ARG A 156 4.47 8.95 -18.75
C ARG A 156 5.00 10.23 -18.14
N VAL A 157 5.71 10.11 -17.01
CA VAL A 157 6.25 11.26 -16.28
C VAL A 157 7.70 11.00 -15.90
N LYS A 158 8.53 12.04 -16.00
CA LYS A 158 9.94 11.96 -15.66
C LYS A 158 10.14 12.02 -14.15
N SER A 159 11.18 11.32 -13.70
CA SER A 159 11.70 11.38 -12.35
C SER A 159 12.13 12.79 -11.95
N GLY A 160 12.93 13.43 -12.80
CA GLY A 160 13.50 14.75 -12.54
C GLY A 160 14.21 14.82 -11.19
N ILE A 161 14.08 15.96 -10.50
CA ILE A 161 14.63 16.13 -9.15
C ILE A 161 13.81 15.41 -8.07
N TRP A 162 12.59 14.97 -8.40
CA TRP A 162 11.65 14.40 -7.43
C TRP A 162 12.00 12.96 -7.09
N GLY A 163 12.41 12.19 -8.10
CA GLY A 163 12.71 10.77 -7.96
C GLY A 163 14.11 10.42 -7.43
N VAL A 164 15.03 11.39 -7.35
CA VAL A 164 16.45 11.13 -6.99
C VAL A 164 16.73 11.22 -5.49
N GLY A 165 17.84 10.62 -5.06
CA GLY A 165 18.31 10.67 -3.67
C GLY A 165 17.75 9.58 -2.75
N ASP A 166 16.98 8.63 -3.30
CA ASP A 166 16.56 7.44 -2.57
C ASP A 166 17.58 6.31 -2.67
N HIS A 167 17.69 5.53 -1.61
CA HIS A 167 18.60 4.38 -1.55
C HIS A 167 17.96 3.08 -2.08
N HIS A 168 16.62 2.99 -2.10
CA HIS A 168 15.93 1.82 -2.63
C HIS A 168 16.08 1.73 -4.15
N THR A 169 16.24 0.51 -4.64
CA THR A 169 16.22 0.23 -6.07
C THR A 169 14.81 -0.06 -6.57
N VAL A 170 14.57 0.19 -7.85
CA VAL A 170 13.35 -0.17 -8.55
C VAL A 170 13.64 -1.26 -9.58
N PRO A 171 12.72 -2.21 -9.79
CA PRO A 171 12.76 -3.16 -10.89
C PRO A 171 12.41 -2.48 -12.21
N ILE A 172 13.29 -2.61 -13.21
CA ILE A 172 13.09 -2.03 -14.55
C ILE A 172 13.26 -3.16 -15.56
N TYR A 173 12.19 -3.45 -16.30
CA TYR A 173 12.19 -4.47 -17.32
C TYR A 173 12.36 -3.84 -18.70
N ASP A 174 13.38 -4.30 -19.42
CA ASP A 174 13.62 -3.98 -20.82
C ASP A 174 13.05 -5.12 -21.67
N ALA A 175 11.91 -4.88 -22.31
CA ALA A 175 11.22 -5.88 -23.12
C ALA A 175 11.98 -6.23 -24.41
N GLU A 176 12.79 -5.33 -24.96
CA GLU A 176 13.59 -5.59 -26.16
C GLU A 176 14.76 -6.54 -25.86
N LYS A 177 15.35 -6.40 -24.67
CA LYS A 177 16.48 -7.22 -24.22
C LYS A 177 16.06 -8.41 -23.36
N ASP A 178 14.77 -8.55 -23.08
CA ASP A 178 14.22 -9.49 -22.10
C ASP A 178 15.00 -9.48 -20.76
N GLN A 179 15.26 -8.27 -20.24
CA GLN A 179 16.15 -8.09 -19.10
C GLN A 179 15.49 -7.30 -17.97
N LEU A 180 15.35 -7.96 -16.82
CA LEU A 180 14.97 -7.31 -15.56
C LEU A 180 16.20 -6.83 -14.79
N THR A 181 16.34 -5.52 -14.61
CA THR A 181 17.40 -4.90 -13.81
C THR A 181 16.83 -4.30 -12.53
N LYS A 182 17.65 -4.21 -11.47
CA LYS A 182 17.30 -3.48 -10.24
C LYS A 182 18.36 -2.41 -9.97
N ARG A 183 17.97 -1.14 -10.02
CA ARG A 183 18.86 0.00 -9.75
C ARG A 183 18.12 1.16 -9.11
N GLN A 184 18.88 2.13 -8.59
CA GLN A 184 18.29 3.38 -8.11
C GLN A 184 17.71 4.18 -9.27
N VAL A 185 16.67 4.95 -8.97
CA VAL A 185 16.05 5.89 -9.90
C VAL A 185 17.03 7.03 -10.20
N ILE A 186 17.14 7.40 -11.48
CA ILE A 186 17.92 8.55 -11.95
C ILE A 186 16.99 9.62 -12.51
N ALA A 187 17.49 10.84 -12.69
CA ALA A 187 16.65 11.98 -13.10
C ALA A 187 16.00 11.81 -14.48
N SER A 188 16.66 11.10 -15.39
CA SER A 188 16.16 10.84 -16.75
C SER A 188 15.17 9.68 -16.85
N ASP A 189 14.92 8.96 -15.76
CA ASP A 189 13.94 7.87 -15.78
C ASP A 189 12.55 8.41 -16.07
N GLU A 190 11.81 7.68 -16.89
CA GLU A 190 10.45 7.99 -17.27
C GLU A 190 9.62 6.72 -17.30
N PHE A 191 8.57 6.70 -16.49
CA PHE A 191 7.66 5.57 -16.32
C PHE A 191 6.21 6.04 -16.40
N THR A 192 5.30 5.11 -16.62
CA THR A 192 3.86 5.38 -16.49
C THR A 192 3.51 5.71 -15.04
N LEU A 193 2.38 6.38 -14.79
CA LEU A 193 1.91 6.60 -13.42
C LEU A 193 1.69 5.28 -12.67
N PHE A 194 1.25 4.22 -13.37
CA PHE A 194 1.12 2.89 -12.78
C PHE A 194 2.45 2.29 -12.34
N GLU A 195 3.48 2.39 -13.17
CA GLU A 195 4.83 1.94 -12.82
C GLU A 195 5.40 2.75 -11.64
N TRP A 196 5.14 4.06 -11.58
CA TRP A 196 5.50 4.86 -10.41
C TRP A 196 4.72 4.44 -9.15
N ALA A 197 3.43 4.14 -9.26
CA ALA A 197 2.61 3.64 -8.15
C ALA A 197 3.11 2.29 -7.65
N ASP A 198 3.43 1.39 -8.57
CA ASP A 198 4.08 0.14 -8.27
C ASP A 198 5.40 0.36 -7.52
N HIS A 199 6.33 1.13 -8.07
CA HIS A 199 7.62 1.38 -7.44
C HIS A 199 7.50 2.01 -6.05
N MET A 200 6.52 2.90 -5.87
CA MET A 200 6.19 3.49 -4.58
C MET A 200 5.70 2.45 -3.56
N VAL A 201 4.79 1.56 -3.97
CA VAL A 201 4.12 0.63 -3.06
C VAL A 201 4.97 -0.62 -2.84
N SER A 202 5.42 -1.28 -3.92
CA SER A 202 5.98 -2.63 -3.93
C SER A 202 7.40 -2.73 -3.41
N VAL A 203 8.28 -1.82 -3.83
CA VAL A 203 9.67 -1.74 -3.34
C VAL A 203 9.87 -0.58 -2.39
N SER A 204 8.80 0.15 -2.06
CA SER A 204 8.82 1.25 -1.12
C SER A 204 9.77 2.37 -1.53
N ASN A 205 9.91 2.65 -2.83
CA ASN A 205 10.82 3.69 -3.31
C ASN A 205 10.30 5.10 -2.91
N ASN A 206 11.15 5.90 -2.28
CA ASN A 206 10.84 7.26 -1.83
C ASN A 206 10.82 8.26 -2.99
N GLY A 207 11.64 8.02 -4.01
CA GLY A 207 11.64 8.82 -5.24
C GLY A 207 10.31 8.71 -5.97
N ALA A 208 9.85 7.48 -6.23
CA ALA A 208 8.56 7.19 -6.83
C ALA A 208 7.40 7.82 -6.04
N ALA A 209 7.44 7.76 -4.70
CA ALA A 209 6.46 8.42 -3.86
C ALA A 209 6.46 9.94 -4.03
N SER A 210 7.63 10.55 -4.20
CA SER A 210 7.75 12.00 -4.37
C SER A 210 7.34 12.44 -5.77
N VAL A 211 7.58 11.62 -6.79
CA VAL A 211 7.03 11.80 -8.15
C VAL A 211 5.51 11.76 -8.10
N LEU A 212 4.89 10.72 -7.51
CA LEU A 212 3.42 10.66 -7.44
C LEU A 212 2.80 11.76 -6.57
N TYR A 213 3.51 12.21 -5.54
CA TYR A 213 3.09 13.39 -4.78
C TYR A 213 3.04 14.63 -5.71
N ARG A 214 4.08 14.86 -6.51
CA ARG A 214 4.10 15.92 -7.52
C ARG A 214 2.92 15.78 -8.48
N GLU A 215 2.67 14.59 -8.99
CA GLU A 215 1.58 14.34 -9.93
C GLU A 215 0.21 14.62 -9.31
N ALA A 216 -0.04 14.23 -8.05
CA ALA A 216 -1.27 14.58 -7.36
C ALA A 216 -1.43 16.11 -7.22
N MET A 217 -0.35 16.85 -6.93
CA MET A 217 -0.39 18.32 -6.92
C MET A 217 -0.75 18.90 -8.29
N LEU A 218 -0.16 18.37 -9.36
CA LEU A 218 -0.43 18.81 -10.73
C LEU A 218 -1.86 18.45 -11.18
N MET A 219 -2.35 17.25 -10.86
CA MET A 219 -3.74 16.86 -11.11
C MET A 219 -4.70 17.82 -10.41
N SER A 220 -4.44 18.14 -9.14
CA SER A 220 -5.27 19.08 -8.37
C SER A 220 -5.23 20.49 -8.96
N ALA A 221 -4.06 20.96 -9.44
CA ALA A 221 -3.87 22.32 -9.96
C ALA A 221 -4.42 22.52 -11.38
N PHE A 222 -4.30 21.51 -12.25
CA PHE A 222 -4.66 21.60 -13.67
C PHE A 222 -5.98 20.89 -14.01
N GLY A 223 -6.51 20.05 -13.12
CA GLY A 223 -7.77 19.34 -13.33
C GLY A 223 -7.81 18.61 -14.68
N MET A 224 -8.83 18.91 -15.48
CA MET A 224 -9.04 18.30 -16.81
C MET A 224 -7.90 18.54 -17.80
N ASP A 225 -7.02 19.52 -17.57
CA ASP A 225 -5.88 19.80 -18.43
C ASP A 225 -4.65 18.97 -18.09
N TYR A 226 -4.58 18.37 -16.89
CA TYR A 226 -3.45 17.53 -16.45
C TYR A 226 -3.06 16.41 -17.43
N PRO A 227 -4.01 15.65 -18.04
CA PRO A 227 -3.65 14.62 -19.01
C PRO A 227 -2.77 15.14 -20.16
N ARG A 228 -2.97 16.39 -20.58
CA ARG A 228 -2.26 17.05 -21.67
C ARG A 228 -1.04 17.86 -21.22
N LEU A 229 -0.84 18.03 -19.92
CA LEU A 229 0.25 18.81 -19.33
C LEU A 229 1.62 18.26 -19.75
N THR A 230 2.49 19.12 -20.26
CA THR A 230 3.86 18.80 -20.63
C THR A 230 4.80 18.91 -19.42
N GLU A 231 5.99 18.30 -19.50
CA GLU A 231 7.00 18.43 -18.43
C GLU A 231 7.48 19.89 -18.27
N GLU A 232 7.53 20.67 -19.36
CA GLU A 232 7.92 22.08 -19.33
C GLU A 232 6.89 22.94 -18.60
N GLU A 233 5.59 22.74 -18.88
CA GLU A 233 4.51 23.43 -18.17
C GLU A 233 4.48 23.02 -16.68
N ALA A 234 4.67 21.74 -16.38
CA ALA A 234 4.77 21.25 -15.01
C ALA A 234 5.96 21.91 -14.27
N GLN A 235 7.13 21.99 -14.90
CA GLN A 235 8.31 22.63 -14.33
C GLN A 235 8.07 24.13 -14.11
N THR A 236 7.49 24.81 -15.10
CA THR A 236 7.15 26.25 -15.03
C THR A 236 6.23 26.52 -13.85
N TYR A 237 5.20 25.69 -13.64
CA TYR A 237 4.30 25.81 -12.49
C TYR A 237 5.05 25.81 -11.15
N PHE A 238 6.01 24.91 -10.95
CA PHE A 238 6.78 24.86 -9.70
C PHE A 238 7.81 26.00 -9.58
N GLU A 239 8.32 26.53 -10.69
CA GLU A 239 9.29 27.62 -10.70
C GLU A 239 8.66 28.99 -10.47
N GLU A 240 7.47 29.22 -11.03
CA GLU A 240 6.76 30.50 -10.94
C GLU A 240 5.84 30.60 -9.72
N THR A 241 5.46 29.47 -9.10
CA THR A 241 4.64 29.48 -7.89
C THR A 241 5.51 29.65 -6.64
N PRO A 242 5.18 30.61 -5.74
CA PRO A 242 5.93 30.80 -4.51
C PRO A 242 6.00 29.52 -3.65
N ARG A 243 7.20 29.22 -3.14
CA ARG A 243 7.50 28.01 -2.35
C ARG A 243 6.54 27.81 -1.17
N ASP A 244 6.20 28.86 -0.45
CA ASP A 244 5.31 28.75 0.72
C ASP A 244 3.87 28.41 0.30
N SER A 245 3.40 28.96 -0.82
CA SER A 245 2.12 28.59 -1.42
C SER A 245 2.11 27.13 -1.87
N LEU A 246 3.18 26.67 -2.54
CA LEU A 246 3.34 25.27 -2.93
C LEU A 246 3.40 24.33 -1.72
N THR A 247 4.01 24.76 -0.62
CA THR A 247 4.10 23.97 0.62
C THR A 247 2.74 23.77 1.27
N LEU A 248 1.95 24.85 1.38
CA LEU A 248 0.58 24.76 1.89
C LEU A 248 -0.29 23.91 0.97
N TYR A 249 -0.16 24.12 -0.35
CA TYR A 249 -0.91 23.39 -1.35
C TYR A 249 -0.61 21.89 -1.33
N ALA A 250 0.67 21.53 -1.29
CA ALA A 250 1.14 20.15 -1.16
C ALA A 250 0.52 19.48 0.06
N ASN A 251 0.61 20.12 1.23
CA ASN A 251 0.07 19.60 2.47
C ASN A 251 -1.44 19.35 2.38
N ARG A 252 -2.19 20.29 1.78
CA ARG A 252 -3.63 20.13 1.56
C ARG A 252 -3.94 18.95 0.65
N VAL A 253 -3.36 18.90 -0.55
CA VAL A 253 -3.64 17.87 -1.57
C VAL A 253 -3.51 16.45 -1.02
N VAL A 254 -2.49 16.19 -0.19
CA VAL A 254 -2.26 14.82 0.30
C VAL A 254 -3.09 14.46 1.54
N ASN A 255 -3.53 15.45 2.33
CA ASN A 255 -4.19 15.21 3.62
C ASN A 255 -5.70 15.48 3.62
N GLU A 256 -6.19 16.42 2.81
CA GLU A 256 -7.62 16.74 2.69
C GLU A 256 -8.47 15.51 2.33
N PRO A 257 -8.05 14.62 1.39
CA PRO A 257 -8.80 13.39 1.11
C PRO A 257 -8.97 12.47 2.32
N LEU A 258 -8.03 12.51 3.28
CA LEU A 258 -8.18 11.75 4.53
C LEU A 258 -9.19 12.42 5.49
N ARG A 259 -9.29 13.77 5.47
CA ARG A 259 -10.23 14.52 6.32
C ARG A 259 -11.67 14.26 5.90
N GLU A 260 -11.92 14.20 4.60
CA GLU A 260 -13.27 13.97 4.05
C GLU A 260 -13.86 12.62 4.47
N ILE A 261 -13.02 11.61 4.69
CA ILE A 261 -13.41 10.29 5.19
C ILE A 261 -13.29 10.15 6.72
N GLY A 262 -13.29 11.27 7.45
CA GLY A 262 -13.37 11.29 8.91
C GLY A 262 -12.11 10.84 9.66
N ILE A 263 -10.96 10.76 8.98
CA ILE A 263 -9.66 10.57 9.63
C ILE A 263 -9.14 11.96 9.97
N THR A 264 -8.77 12.24 11.23
CA THR A 264 -8.37 13.58 11.69
C THR A 264 -6.86 13.83 11.61
N GLU A 265 -6.42 15.07 11.87
CA GLU A 265 -4.99 15.45 11.86
C GLU A 265 -4.14 14.66 12.83
N ASP A 266 -4.69 14.32 13.99
CA ASP A 266 -3.99 13.56 15.01
C ASP A 266 -4.09 12.04 14.77
N ASP A 267 -5.06 11.60 13.98
CA ASP A 267 -5.14 10.20 13.52
C ASP A 267 -4.03 9.88 12.52
N TRP A 268 -3.94 10.66 11.43
CA TRP A 268 -2.96 10.44 10.38
C TRP A 268 -2.76 11.71 9.53
N ARG A 269 -1.49 12.10 9.32
CA ARG A 269 -1.12 13.13 8.33
C ARG A 269 0.30 12.92 7.80
N LEU A 270 0.54 13.42 6.60
CA LEU A 270 1.87 13.58 6.01
C LEU A 270 2.33 15.04 6.07
N GLY A 271 3.55 15.24 6.54
CA GLY A 271 4.16 16.56 6.63
C GLY A 271 5.00 16.99 5.44
N GLY A 272 5.11 16.17 4.39
CA GLY A 272 5.84 16.52 3.17
C GLY A 272 6.27 15.31 2.35
N VAL A 273 6.97 15.59 1.26
CA VAL A 273 7.52 14.62 0.31
C VAL A 273 8.61 13.71 0.91
N PHE A 274 8.95 12.65 0.20
CA PHE A 274 9.80 11.55 0.69
C PHE A 274 11.27 11.67 0.29
N THR A 275 11.62 12.60 -0.59
CA THR A 275 13.00 12.95 -0.99
C THR A 275 13.29 14.42 -0.67
N ASN A 276 14.56 14.81 -0.69
CA ASN A 276 14.98 16.19 -0.44
C ASN A 276 15.19 17.01 -1.72
N GLY A 277 15.26 16.36 -2.89
CA GLY A 277 15.41 17.03 -4.18
C GLY A 277 14.41 18.17 -4.42
N PRO A 278 13.10 17.98 -4.15
CA PRO A 278 12.09 19.03 -4.33
C PRO A 278 12.04 20.09 -3.22
N ASP A 279 12.93 20.07 -2.21
CA ASP A 279 12.89 21.02 -1.06
C ASP A 279 12.97 22.50 -1.49
N ARG A 280 13.52 22.76 -2.70
CA ARG A 280 13.57 24.11 -3.31
C ARG A 280 12.19 24.64 -3.72
N TYR A 281 11.25 23.75 -4.04
CA TYR A 281 9.89 24.08 -4.49
C TYR A 281 8.84 23.86 -3.40
N VAL A 282 8.97 22.78 -2.63
CA VAL A 282 7.97 22.36 -1.65
C VAL A 282 8.68 22.07 -0.33
N GLY A 283 8.29 22.78 0.72
CA GLY A 283 8.77 22.57 2.08
C GLY A 283 8.02 21.46 2.82
N ARG A 284 8.25 21.40 4.14
CA ARG A 284 7.55 20.48 5.06
C ARG A 284 6.67 21.29 6.01
N MET A 285 5.52 20.74 6.39
CA MET A 285 4.52 21.40 7.24
C MET A 285 3.89 20.39 8.22
N GLY A 286 3.66 20.78 9.48
CA GLY A 286 2.86 19.99 10.45
C GLY A 286 3.46 18.65 10.95
N GLY A 287 4.56 18.20 10.36
CA GLY A 287 5.15 16.88 10.63
C GLY A 287 4.27 15.72 10.12
N SER A 288 4.81 14.50 10.16
CA SER A 288 4.03 13.29 9.82
C SER A 288 3.71 12.50 11.07
N ILE A 289 2.45 12.11 11.24
CA ILE A 289 1.96 11.27 12.34
C ILE A 289 1.04 10.20 11.78
N GLY A 290 0.97 9.05 12.44
CA GLY A 290 -0.06 8.04 12.23
C GLY A 290 -0.30 7.28 13.53
N THR A 291 -1.56 6.98 13.81
CA THR A 291 -2.00 6.14 14.93
C THR A 291 -2.52 4.80 14.39
N PRO A 292 -2.45 3.69 15.16
CA PRO A 292 -3.13 2.47 14.77
C PRO A 292 -4.62 2.66 14.47
N LYS A 293 -5.34 3.47 15.27
CA LYS A 293 -6.77 3.76 15.03
C LYS A 293 -6.97 4.47 13.70
N GLY A 294 -6.20 5.53 13.41
CA GLY A 294 -6.30 6.30 12.18
C GLY A 294 -6.04 5.49 10.92
N LEU A 295 -5.04 4.60 10.96
CA LEU A 295 -4.75 3.68 9.87
C LEU A 295 -5.83 2.59 9.75
N MET A 296 -6.38 2.11 10.86
CA MET A 296 -7.47 1.14 10.85
C MET A 296 -8.75 1.74 10.24
N LYS A 297 -9.08 2.99 10.60
CA LYS A 297 -10.17 3.76 9.98
C LYS A 297 -10.07 3.78 8.45
N TYR A 298 -8.86 3.96 7.93
CA TYR A 298 -8.62 3.93 6.49
C TYR A 298 -8.82 2.52 5.90
N LEU A 299 -8.24 1.48 6.51
CA LEU A 299 -8.34 0.11 6.00
C LEU A 299 -9.78 -0.42 6.01
N VAL A 300 -10.55 -0.13 7.06
CA VAL A 300 -11.97 -0.50 7.12
C VAL A 300 -12.75 0.17 6.00
N GLN A 301 -12.55 1.48 5.79
CA GLN A 301 -13.22 2.20 4.71
C GLN A 301 -12.74 1.74 3.32
N LEU A 302 -11.49 1.31 3.18
CA LEU A 302 -10.98 0.69 1.95
C LEU A 302 -11.75 -0.59 1.66
N GLU A 303 -11.88 -1.48 2.64
CA GLU A 303 -12.64 -2.74 2.53
C GLU A 303 -14.16 -2.51 2.37
N GLN A 304 -14.69 -1.38 2.84
CA GLN A 304 -16.06 -0.95 2.57
C GLN A 304 -16.21 -0.35 1.16
N GLY A 305 -15.13 -0.01 0.45
CA GLY A 305 -15.22 0.68 -0.85
C GLY A 305 -15.56 2.16 -0.75
N LYS A 306 -15.25 2.80 0.39
CA LYS A 306 -15.64 4.18 0.73
C LYS A 306 -14.54 5.22 0.63
N VAL A 307 -13.29 4.82 0.44
CA VAL A 307 -12.16 5.79 0.48
C VAL A 307 -12.34 6.88 -0.59
N ILE A 308 -12.84 6.51 -1.77
CA ILE A 308 -13.25 7.42 -2.85
C ILE A 308 -14.53 6.86 -3.49
N ASP A 309 -14.40 5.66 -4.05
CA ASP A 309 -15.48 4.81 -4.55
C ASP A 309 -14.99 3.35 -4.54
N SER A 310 -15.89 2.39 -4.78
CA SER A 310 -15.58 0.96 -4.71
C SER A 310 -14.50 0.55 -5.71
N ALA A 311 -14.50 1.11 -6.92
CA ALA A 311 -13.56 0.74 -7.98
C ALA A 311 -12.14 1.21 -7.64
N SER A 312 -12.01 2.46 -7.18
CA SER A 312 -10.75 3.05 -6.73
C SER A 312 -10.22 2.36 -5.49
N SER A 313 -11.09 2.04 -4.53
CA SER A 313 -10.71 1.30 -3.31
C SER A 313 -10.17 -0.08 -3.66
N LEU A 314 -10.82 -0.78 -4.58
CA LEU A 314 -10.39 -2.09 -5.06
C LEU A 314 -9.02 -2.03 -5.77
N GLU A 315 -8.80 -1.04 -6.63
CA GLU A 315 -7.50 -0.87 -7.32
C GLU A 315 -6.37 -0.49 -6.35
N MET A 316 -6.63 0.36 -5.36
CA MET A 316 -5.66 0.64 -4.30
C MET A 316 -5.32 -0.62 -3.49
N LYS A 317 -6.31 -1.47 -3.19
CA LYS A 317 -6.08 -2.76 -2.54
C LYS A 317 -5.22 -3.67 -3.43
N ARG A 318 -5.47 -3.74 -4.74
CA ARG A 318 -4.66 -4.49 -5.71
C ARG A 318 -3.20 -4.02 -5.74
N LEU A 319 -2.95 -2.72 -5.72
CA LEU A 319 -1.59 -2.19 -5.62
C LEU A 319 -0.88 -2.58 -4.31
N LEU A 320 -1.61 -2.62 -3.18
CA LEU A 320 -1.06 -3.09 -1.90
C LEU A 320 -0.73 -4.60 -1.89
N TYR A 321 -1.35 -5.37 -2.77
CA TYR A 321 -1.01 -6.78 -2.97
C TYR A 321 0.33 -6.97 -3.70
N LEU A 322 0.60 -6.15 -4.73
CA LEU A 322 1.67 -6.32 -5.74
C LEU A 322 3.11 -6.07 -5.21
N THR A 323 3.41 -6.48 -3.98
CA THR A 323 4.71 -6.20 -3.34
C THR A 323 5.82 -7.14 -3.83
N ASP A 324 7.00 -6.60 -4.18
CA ASP A 324 8.16 -7.34 -4.72
C ASP A 324 8.65 -8.46 -3.79
N ARG A 325 8.52 -8.28 -2.47
CA ARG A 325 8.84 -9.31 -1.48
C ARG A 325 8.09 -9.09 -0.16
N ARG A 326 7.80 -10.17 0.56
CA ARG A 326 7.28 -10.10 1.93
C ARG A 326 8.38 -9.75 2.94
N ILE A 327 8.10 -8.77 3.79
CA ILE A 327 9.03 -8.29 4.82
C ILE A 327 8.31 -8.06 6.15
N ARG A 328 9.07 -8.13 7.25
CA ARG A 328 8.60 -7.77 8.61
C ARG A 328 7.35 -8.60 8.96
N TYR A 329 6.21 -7.95 9.26
CA TYR A 329 4.95 -8.64 9.55
C TYR A 329 4.57 -9.66 8.47
N ALA A 330 4.58 -9.23 7.19
CA ALA A 330 4.19 -10.07 6.06
C ALA A 330 5.13 -11.26 5.84
N LYS A 331 6.34 -11.27 6.42
CA LYS A 331 7.30 -12.37 6.31
C LYS A 331 6.99 -13.55 7.24
N SER A 332 5.95 -13.47 8.06
CA SER A 332 5.54 -14.59 8.93
C SER A 332 5.24 -15.82 8.06
N PRO A 333 5.87 -16.99 8.31
CA PRO A 333 5.63 -18.21 7.52
C PRO A 333 4.19 -18.70 7.57
N ARG A 334 3.44 -18.36 8.63
CA ARG A 334 2.01 -18.67 8.73
C ARG A 334 1.17 -18.01 7.64
N LEU A 335 1.70 -16.95 7.03
CA LEU A 335 1.01 -16.22 5.98
C LEU A 335 1.35 -16.77 4.59
N ASP A 336 2.25 -17.74 4.43
CA ASP A 336 2.78 -18.17 3.13
C ASP A 336 1.67 -18.58 2.14
N SER A 337 0.58 -19.16 2.62
CA SER A 337 -0.60 -19.51 1.82
C SER A 337 -1.63 -18.38 1.68
N ALA A 338 -1.60 -17.38 2.56
CA ALA A 338 -2.56 -16.29 2.57
C ALA A 338 -2.24 -15.25 1.50
N ARG A 339 -3.28 -14.62 0.92
CA ARG A 339 -3.13 -13.34 0.22
C ARG A 339 -2.84 -12.25 1.26
N VAL A 340 -1.83 -11.43 1.00
CA VAL A 340 -1.37 -10.40 1.95
C VAL A 340 -1.22 -9.07 1.22
N TYR A 341 -2.03 -8.10 1.62
CA TYR A 341 -2.04 -6.74 1.10
C TYR A 341 -1.39 -5.86 2.17
N PHE A 342 -0.26 -5.22 1.88
CA PHE A 342 0.45 -4.55 2.95
C PHE A 342 1.31 -3.37 2.54
N LYS A 343 1.56 -2.52 3.53
CA LYS A 343 2.66 -1.56 3.50
C LYS A 343 3.41 -1.62 4.83
N SER A 344 4.72 -1.50 4.73
CA SER A 344 5.58 -1.32 5.90
C SER A 344 6.40 -0.06 5.81
N GLY A 345 6.72 0.51 6.97
CA GLY A 345 7.52 1.71 7.15
C GLY A 345 8.49 1.55 8.31
N SER A 346 9.67 2.12 8.17
CA SER A 346 10.69 2.14 9.22
C SER A 346 11.37 3.49 9.25
N PHE A 347 11.62 4.03 10.43
CA PHE A 347 12.40 5.25 10.62
C PHE A 347 13.12 5.18 11.96
N TYR A 348 14.45 5.19 11.94
CA TYR A 348 15.26 5.03 13.14
C TYR A 348 16.40 6.04 13.17
N SER A 349 16.91 6.32 14.36
CA SER A 349 18.05 7.20 14.55
C SER A 349 18.95 6.73 15.69
N CYS A 350 20.25 6.89 15.47
CA CYS A 350 21.29 6.60 16.44
C CYS A 350 21.83 7.86 17.08
N ASP A 351 21.88 7.84 18.40
CA ASP A 351 22.59 8.76 19.26
C ASP A 351 23.80 8.03 19.85
N ARG A 352 24.99 8.37 19.33
CA ARG A 352 26.25 7.73 19.73
C ARG A 352 26.68 8.08 21.15
N SER A 353 26.06 9.08 21.79
CA SER A 353 26.35 9.44 23.18
C SER A 353 25.72 8.49 24.20
N LYS A 354 24.72 7.69 23.80
CA LYS A 354 24.04 6.76 24.69
C LYS A 354 24.80 5.42 24.79
N PRO A 355 24.85 4.78 25.98
CA PRO A 355 25.52 3.49 26.16
C PRO A 355 24.76 2.32 25.51
N THR A 356 23.52 2.54 25.08
CA THR A 356 22.64 1.51 24.50
C THR A 356 22.99 1.25 23.03
N PRO A 357 22.99 -0.03 22.57
CA PRO A 357 23.28 -0.39 21.18
C PRO A 357 22.41 0.36 20.17
N CYS A 358 22.97 0.61 18.98
CA CYS A 358 22.22 1.14 17.86
C CYS A 358 22.61 0.46 16.54
N GLY A 359 21.64 0.28 15.65
CA GLY A 359 21.85 -0.29 14.33
C GLY A 359 20.61 -0.18 13.46
N GLU A 360 20.64 -0.85 12.31
CA GLU A 360 19.51 -0.89 11.37
C GLU A 360 18.26 -1.47 12.05
N TYR A 361 17.15 -0.72 12.00
CA TYR A 361 15.89 -1.05 12.70
C TYR A 361 16.02 -1.24 14.21
N ALA A 362 17.10 -0.72 14.81
CA ALA A 362 17.41 -0.80 16.23
C ALA A 362 17.91 0.55 16.76
N GLY A 363 17.23 1.64 16.37
CA GLY A 363 17.56 3.00 16.82
C GLY A 363 17.51 3.17 18.34
N ASN A 364 18.40 4.00 18.90
CA ASN A 364 18.45 4.27 20.36
C ASN A 364 17.98 5.70 20.72
N ARG A 365 17.70 6.54 19.71
CA ARG A 365 16.98 7.82 19.86
C ARG A 365 15.48 7.63 19.61
N PHE A 366 15.17 7.05 18.45
CA PHE A 366 13.85 6.54 18.08
C PHE A 366 14.04 5.36 17.14
N ASN A 367 13.07 4.46 17.10
CA ASN A 367 13.09 3.24 16.30
C ASN A 367 11.69 2.86 15.85
N TYR A 368 11.12 3.68 14.97
CA TYR A 368 9.79 3.46 14.42
C TYR A 368 9.77 2.28 13.46
N MET A 369 8.89 1.33 13.72
CA MET A 369 8.57 0.22 12.82
C MET A 369 7.07 0.09 12.72
N ASN A 370 6.56 0.16 11.49
CA ASN A 370 5.13 0.24 11.20
C ASN A 370 4.75 -0.78 10.12
N SER A 371 3.54 -1.31 10.27
CA SER A 371 3.00 -2.40 9.48
C SER A 371 1.49 -2.20 9.38
N VAL A 372 0.97 -2.03 8.17
CA VAL A 372 -0.47 -2.09 7.87
C VAL A 372 -0.70 -3.26 6.92
N ILE A 373 -1.62 -4.15 7.29
CA ILE A 373 -1.79 -5.45 6.66
C ILE A 373 -3.28 -5.78 6.58
N THR A 374 -3.70 -6.27 5.42
CA THR A 374 -4.86 -7.13 5.23
C THR A 374 -4.36 -8.56 4.95
N VAL A 375 -4.92 -9.55 5.64
CA VAL A 375 -4.66 -10.98 5.40
C VAL A 375 -5.95 -11.66 4.99
N GLU A 376 -5.87 -12.50 3.96
CA GLU A 376 -6.96 -13.37 3.51
C GLU A 376 -6.42 -14.78 3.31
N HIS A 377 -6.81 -15.70 4.18
CA HIS A 377 -6.46 -17.11 4.07
C HIS A 377 -7.40 -17.84 3.09
N PRO A 378 -6.92 -18.92 2.45
CA PRO A 378 -7.76 -19.76 1.57
C PRO A 378 -8.96 -20.42 2.28
N ASP A 379 -8.91 -20.57 3.61
CA ASP A 379 -9.98 -21.15 4.42
C ASP A 379 -11.07 -20.13 4.81
N GLY A 380 -10.99 -18.90 4.30
CA GLY A 380 -11.96 -17.84 4.56
C GLY A 380 -11.64 -16.97 5.77
N LYS A 381 -10.56 -17.24 6.53
CA LYS A 381 -10.12 -16.36 7.62
C LYS A 381 -9.54 -15.06 7.06
N LYS A 382 -10.05 -13.92 7.53
CA LYS A 382 -9.70 -12.60 7.00
C LYS A 382 -9.56 -11.58 8.11
N TYR A 383 -8.52 -10.76 8.07
CA TYR A 383 -8.31 -9.76 9.12
C TYR A 383 -7.44 -8.59 8.68
N LEU A 384 -7.59 -7.48 9.40
CA LEU A 384 -6.79 -6.26 9.28
C LEU A 384 -5.90 -6.09 10.50
N VAL A 385 -4.67 -5.58 10.29
CA VAL A 385 -3.76 -5.21 11.38
C VAL A 385 -3.08 -3.89 11.07
N CYS A 386 -3.15 -2.97 12.02
CA CYS A 386 -2.29 -1.78 12.08
C CYS A 386 -1.37 -1.93 13.29
N LEU A 387 -0.07 -2.14 13.06
CA LEU A 387 0.94 -2.33 14.11
C LEU A 387 2.02 -1.25 14.00
N MET A 388 2.19 -0.47 15.06
CA MET A 388 3.16 0.62 15.13
C MET A 388 3.97 0.50 16.42
N THR A 389 5.30 0.63 16.32
CA THR A 389 6.18 0.45 17.47
C THR A 389 7.29 1.50 17.50
N ASN A 390 7.81 1.78 18.69
CA ASN A 390 9.02 2.60 18.91
C ASN A 390 9.93 1.93 19.96
N VAL A 391 10.28 0.66 19.72
CA VAL A 391 11.08 -0.13 20.66
C VAL A 391 12.56 0.17 20.44
N LEU A 392 13.17 0.89 21.38
CA LEU A 392 14.56 1.32 21.26
C LEU A 392 15.55 0.16 21.35
N SER A 393 16.66 0.27 20.62
CA SER A 393 17.82 -0.62 20.67
C SER A 393 17.53 -2.11 20.43
N LYS A 394 16.40 -2.42 19.80
CA LYS A 394 16.00 -3.78 19.42
C LYS A 394 15.58 -3.80 17.96
N ASN A 395 15.96 -4.85 17.24
CA ASN A 395 15.53 -5.01 15.86
C ASN A 395 14.02 -5.32 15.79
N SER A 396 13.21 -4.30 15.48
CA SER A 396 11.75 -4.42 15.45
C SER A 396 11.22 -5.19 14.23
N ALA A 397 12.04 -5.45 13.20
CA ALA A 397 11.60 -6.16 12.00
C ALA A 397 11.25 -7.63 12.32
N GLY A 398 12.09 -8.31 13.10
CA GLY A 398 11.82 -9.66 13.58
C GLY A 398 10.66 -9.68 14.59
N ALA A 399 10.56 -8.68 15.46
CA ALA A 399 9.48 -8.58 16.44
C ALA A 399 8.09 -8.50 15.77
N HIS A 400 7.95 -7.70 14.71
CA HIS A 400 6.71 -7.63 13.92
C HIS A 400 6.37 -8.97 13.28
N MET A 401 7.36 -9.69 12.76
CA MET A 401 7.16 -11.03 12.17
C MET A 401 6.67 -12.05 13.20
N TYR A 402 7.26 -12.08 14.41
CA TYR A 402 6.83 -13.00 15.47
C TYR A 402 5.45 -12.65 16.00
N LEU A 403 5.14 -11.36 16.15
CA LEU A 403 3.80 -10.93 16.58
C LEU A 403 2.75 -11.25 15.51
N ALA A 404 3.08 -11.13 14.23
CA ALA A 404 2.22 -11.56 13.14
C ALA A 404 1.82 -13.04 13.27
N SER A 405 2.79 -13.93 13.54
CA SER A 405 2.48 -15.35 13.75
C SER A 405 1.56 -15.60 14.95
N LYS A 406 1.64 -14.76 16.00
CA LYS A 406 0.77 -14.89 17.18
C LYS A 406 -0.64 -14.36 16.93
N ILE A 407 -0.78 -13.20 16.28
CA ILE A 407 -2.08 -12.62 15.94
C ILE A 407 -2.82 -13.56 14.98
N ASP A 408 -2.12 -14.01 13.93
CA ASP A 408 -2.65 -14.97 12.97
C ASP A 408 -3.17 -16.24 13.64
N ARG A 409 -2.39 -16.76 14.59
CA ARG A 409 -2.78 -17.94 15.38
C ARG A 409 -4.08 -17.72 16.15
N VAL A 410 -4.24 -16.57 16.80
CA VAL A 410 -5.48 -16.24 17.54
C VAL A 410 -6.68 -16.27 16.60
N ILE A 411 -6.57 -15.74 15.39
CA ILE A 411 -7.71 -15.61 14.46
C ILE A 411 -8.05 -16.93 13.76
N VAL A 412 -7.02 -17.69 13.36
CA VAL A 412 -7.19 -18.93 12.60
C VAL A 412 -7.57 -20.12 13.49
N GLU A 413 -7.10 -20.17 14.73
CA GLU A 413 -7.36 -21.30 15.65
C GLU A 413 -8.62 -21.11 16.53
N ASN A 414 -9.24 -19.93 16.50
CA ASN A 414 -10.59 -19.68 17.04
C ASN A 414 -11.66 -19.94 15.98
#